data_AF-A0A2W4SXJ8-F1
#
_entry.id   AF-A0A2W4SXJ8-F1
#
_cell.length_a   1.000
_cell.length_b   1.000
_cell.length_c   1.000
_cell.angle_alpha   90.00
_cell.angle_beta   90.00
_cell.angle_gamma   90.00
#
_symmetry.space_group_name_H-M   'P 1'
#
loop_
_entity.id
_entity.type
_entity.pdbx_description
1 polymer ?
#
loop_
_entity_poly.entity_id
_entity_poly.type
_entity_poly.pdbx_seq_one_letter_code
_entity_poly.pdbx_strand_id
1 'polypeptide(L)'
;MRRFGELYDSLDAGGSDDFKLAALAAYFGTAAAADAAWALYLLSGRRMRRIVAPAVLLDWLREESGLPQWLIDESRSTVGDVAETIALLIEPGAIDGAALDLSLATWIEERIAPLRNAEEKEQRESVVRWWRSLPYRECLLVNKLLTGTFRLEVPGFLLTRALARALDVPSTEIACRLATDWQPSETFWENLRGGGRSGW
;
A
#
# COMPACT_ATOMS: atom_id res chain seq x y z
N MET A 1 -1.25 6.13 -6.35
CA MET A 1 -0.05 5.60 -5.70
C MET A 1 0.79 6.69 -5.05
N ARG A 2 1.27 7.70 -5.79
CA ARG A 2 2.18 8.75 -5.27
C ARG A 2 1.74 9.36 -3.93
N ARG A 3 0.49 9.81 -3.85
CA ARG A 3 -0.10 10.39 -2.63
C ARG A 3 -0.11 9.44 -1.44
N PHE A 4 -0.35 8.15 -1.69
CA PHE A 4 -0.30 7.13 -0.64
C PHE A 4 1.14 6.85 -0.22
N GLY A 5 2.09 6.87 -1.15
CA GLY A 5 3.52 6.78 -0.82
C GLY A 5 4.01 7.92 0.05
N GLU A 6 3.59 9.16 -0.25
CA GLU A 6 3.91 10.32 0.60
C GLU A 6 3.34 10.18 2.02
N LEU A 7 2.12 9.64 2.14
CA LEU A 7 1.54 9.31 3.45
C LEU A 7 2.34 8.20 4.14
N TYR A 8 2.72 7.15 3.42
CA TYR A 8 3.52 6.06 3.95
C TYR A 8 4.83 6.57 4.56
N ASP A 9 5.61 7.34 3.79
CA ASP A 9 6.89 7.92 4.25
C ASP A 9 6.67 8.79 5.49
N SER A 10 5.62 9.63 5.48
CA SER A 10 5.30 10.52 6.59
C SER A 10 4.97 9.77 7.88
N LEU A 11 4.32 8.61 7.77
CA LEU A 11 3.95 7.79 8.93
C LEU A 11 5.13 6.93 9.41
N ASP A 12 5.94 6.43 8.49
CA ASP A 12 7.11 5.57 8.73
C ASP A 12 8.29 6.33 9.32
N ALA A 13 8.52 7.58 8.90
CA ALA A 13 9.54 8.47 9.46
C ALA A 13 9.34 8.76 10.97
N GLY A 14 8.20 8.38 11.53
CA GLY A 14 7.85 8.61 12.94
C GLY A 14 7.31 10.02 13.17
N GLY A 15 7.38 10.49 14.42
CA GLY A 15 6.81 11.76 14.85
C GLY A 15 5.73 11.61 15.90
N SER A 16 5.21 12.75 16.39
CA SER A 16 4.15 12.77 17.39
C SER A 16 2.82 12.26 16.84
N ASP A 17 1.95 11.78 17.74
CA ASP A 17 0.59 11.37 17.37
C ASP A 17 -0.18 12.50 16.66
N ASP A 18 0.04 13.76 17.05
CA ASP A 18 -0.59 14.92 16.43
C ASP A 18 -0.12 15.13 14.98
N PHE A 19 1.17 14.89 14.69
CA PHE A 19 1.70 14.96 13.34
C PHE A 19 1.07 13.87 12.46
N LYS A 20 1.04 12.62 12.96
CA LYS A 20 0.41 11.50 12.24
C LYS A 20 -1.08 11.72 12.03
N LEU A 21 -1.79 12.25 13.03
CA LEU A 21 -3.21 12.61 12.92
C LEU A 21 -3.43 13.63 11.80
N ALA A 22 -2.59 14.67 11.73
CA ALA A 22 -2.69 15.70 10.70
C ALA A 22 -2.43 15.13 9.30
N ALA A 23 -1.41 14.29 9.12
CA ALA A 23 -1.11 13.65 7.85
C ALA A 23 -2.25 12.74 7.37
N LEU A 24 -2.79 11.91 8.27
CA LEU A 24 -3.92 11.03 7.98
C LEU A 24 -5.17 11.83 7.61
N ALA A 25 -5.50 12.86 8.39
CA ALA A 25 -6.68 13.69 8.14
C ALA A 25 -6.56 14.44 6.79
N ALA A 26 -5.37 14.97 6.47
CA ALA A 26 -5.11 15.62 5.18
C ALA A 26 -5.27 14.65 4.01
N TYR A 27 -4.74 13.43 4.12
CA TYR A 27 -4.89 12.40 3.10
C TYR A 27 -6.36 12.02 2.91
N PHE A 28 -7.07 11.63 3.97
CA PHE A 28 -8.46 11.18 3.88
C PHE A 28 -9.44 12.29 3.46
N GLY A 29 -9.14 13.56 3.77
CA GLY A 29 -9.96 14.70 3.35
C GLY A 29 -9.90 15.00 1.85
N THR A 30 -8.87 14.52 1.15
CA THR A 30 -8.62 14.87 -0.26
C THR A 30 -8.48 13.65 -1.17
N ALA A 31 -8.39 12.43 -0.63
CA ALA A 31 -8.30 11.20 -1.42
C ALA A 31 -9.65 10.89 -2.11
N ALA A 32 -9.57 10.29 -3.30
CA ALA A 32 -10.73 9.69 -3.96
C ALA A 32 -11.28 8.54 -3.09
N ALA A 33 -12.57 8.23 -3.25
CA ALA A 33 -13.25 7.26 -2.37
C ALA A 33 -12.58 5.88 -2.36
N ALA A 34 -12.24 5.35 -3.53
CA ALA A 34 -11.56 4.06 -3.66
C ALA A 34 -10.17 4.07 -3.00
N ASP A 35 -9.37 5.11 -3.25
CA ASP A 35 -8.03 5.27 -2.67
C ASP A 35 -8.07 5.41 -1.14
N ALA A 36 -9.07 6.10 -0.63
CA ALA A 36 -9.27 6.27 0.81
C ALA A 36 -9.69 4.96 1.48
N ALA A 37 -10.58 4.19 0.85
CA ALA A 37 -10.98 2.86 1.34
C ALA A 37 -9.78 1.90 1.40
N TRP A 38 -8.97 1.83 0.34
CA TRP A 38 -7.78 0.99 0.30
C TRP A 38 -6.70 1.44 1.29
N ALA A 39 -6.43 2.73 1.39
CA ALA A 39 -5.47 3.25 2.36
C ALA A 39 -5.91 2.92 3.79
N LEU A 40 -7.19 3.12 4.12
CA LEU A 40 -7.74 2.74 5.42
C LEU A 40 -7.58 1.24 5.68
N TYR A 41 -7.84 0.40 4.67
CA TYR A 41 -7.69 -1.06 4.79
C TYR A 41 -6.26 -1.42 5.16
N LEU A 42 -5.28 -0.91 4.41
CA LEU A 42 -3.87 -1.19 4.64
C LEU A 42 -3.37 -0.65 5.99
N LEU A 43 -3.75 0.58 6.35
CA LEU A 43 -3.28 1.23 7.59
C LEU A 43 -3.95 0.66 8.85
N SER A 44 -5.13 0.02 8.70
CA SER A 44 -5.81 -0.69 9.79
C SER A 44 -5.16 -2.03 10.16
N GLY A 45 -4.05 -2.40 9.50
CA GLY A 45 -3.36 -3.67 9.70
C GLY A 45 -3.99 -4.86 8.97
N ARG A 46 -5.06 -4.64 8.19
CA ARG A 46 -5.61 -5.67 7.30
C ARG A 46 -4.63 -5.90 6.15
N ARG A 47 -4.49 -7.18 5.75
CA ARG A 47 -3.49 -7.60 4.75
C ARG A 47 -4.15 -8.12 3.51
N MET A 48 -3.61 -7.71 2.36
CA MET A 48 -3.90 -8.37 1.10
C MET A 48 -3.36 -9.80 1.11
N ARG A 49 -4.10 -10.71 0.50
CA ARG A 49 -3.61 -12.08 0.30
C ARG A 49 -2.40 -12.03 -0.62
N ARG A 50 -1.31 -12.69 -0.20
CA ARG A 50 -0.09 -12.85 -0.99
C ARG A 50 -0.38 -13.28 -2.43
N ILE A 51 0.34 -12.68 -3.37
CA ILE A 51 0.27 -12.97 -4.82
C ILE A 51 1.54 -13.69 -5.24
N VAL A 52 2.70 -13.10 -4.95
CA VAL A 52 4.01 -13.70 -5.26
C VAL A 52 4.75 -14.03 -3.96
N ALA A 53 5.38 -15.20 -3.91
CA ALA A 53 6.18 -15.59 -2.75
C ALA A 53 7.47 -14.74 -2.69
N PRO A 54 7.95 -14.35 -1.49
CA PRO A 54 9.18 -13.57 -1.36
C PRO A 54 10.41 -14.25 -2.00
N ALA A 55 10.49 -15.58 -1.95
CA ALA A 55 11.57 -16.33 -2.60
C ALA A 55 11.58 -16.15 -4.12
N VAL A 56 10.41 -16.19 -4.76
CA VAL A 56 10.26 -16.00 -6.21
C VAL A 56 10.68 -14.59 -6.62
N LEU A 57 10.35 -13.57 -5.82
CA LEU A 57 10.82 -12.21 -6.10
C LEU A 57 12.34 -12.09 -5.95
N LEU A 58 12.97 -12.78 -5.00
CA LEU A 58 14.43 -12.78 -4.87
C LEU A 58 15.11 -13.50 -6.04
N ASP A 59 14.51 -14.58 -6.56
CA ASP A 59 15.00 -15.25 -7.77
C ASP A 59 14.95 -14.32 -8.98
N TRP A 60 13.83 -13.60 -9.17
CA TRP A 60 13.72 -12.60 -10.24
C TRP A 60 14.71 -11.44 -10.03
N LEU A 61 14.88 -10.95 -8.80
CA LEU A 61 15.87 -9.92 -8.49
C LEU A 61 17.28 -10.36 -8.89
N ARG A 62 17.66 -11.60 -8.58
CA ARG A 62 18.96 -12.16 -8.95
C ARG A 62 19.17 -12.17 -10.46
N GLU A 63 18.16 -12.61 -11.21
CA GLU A 63 18.20 -12.63 -12.67
C GLU A 63 18.30 -11.23 -13.27
N GLU A 64 17.55 -10.26 -12.73
CA GLU A 64 17.49 -8.91 -13.29
C GLU A 64 18.67 -8.01 -12.88
N SER A 65 19.22 -8.20 -11.68
CA SER A 65 20.34 -7.42 -11.16
C SER A 65 21.71 -7.98 -11.58
N GLY A 66 21.78 -9.27 -11.95
CA GLY A 66 23.04 -9.96 -12.21
C GLY A 66 23.93 -10.12 -10.97
N LEU A 67 23.43 -9.78 -9.78
CA LEU A 67 24.17 -9.88 -8.54
C LEU A 67 24.31 -11.34 -8.10
N PRO A 68 25.45 -11.73 -7.51
CA PRO A 68 25.60 -13.08 -6.96
C PRO A 68 24.69 -13.28 -5.75
N GLN A 69 24.18 -14.51 -5.57
CA GLN A 69 23.24 -14.87 -4.51
C GLN A 69 23.68 -14.40 -3.12
N TRP A 70 24.96 -14.59 -2.79
CA TRP A 70 25.49 -14.22 -1.47
C TRP A 70 25.34 -12.72 -1.17
N LEU A 71 25.44 -11.85 -2.18
CA LEU A 71 25.31 -10.40 -1.99
C LEU A 71 23.85 -10.01 -1.74
N ILE A 72 22.91 -10.67 -2.42
CA ILE A 72 21.48 -10.48 -2.19
C ILE A 72 21.11 -10.95 -0.78
N ASP A 73 21.63 -12.09 -0.35
CA ASP A 73 21.38 -12.64 0.99
C ASP A 73 21.93 -11.73 2.10
N GLU A 74 23.17 -11.22 1.96
CA GLU A 74 23.76 -10.26 2.90
C GLU A 74 23.01 -8.93 2.93
N SER A 75 22.61 -8.41 1.76
CA SER A 75 21.80 -7.20 1.66
C SER A 75 20.45 -7.37 2.37
N ARG A 76 19.78 -8.51 2.12
CA ARG A 76 18.52 -8.84 2.76
C ARG A 76 18.66 -8.99 4.27
N SER A 77 19.71 -9.64 4.74
CA SER A 77 19.99 -9.79 6.17
C SER A 77 20.15 -8.43 6.86
N THR A 78 20.82 -7.49 6.17
CA THR A 78 21.05 -6.13 6.66
C THR A 78 19.77 -5.28 6.67
N VAL A 79 18.97 -5.35 5.61
CA VAL A 79 17.74 -4.54 5.44
C VAL A 79 16.57 -5.12 6.24
N GLY A 80 16.46 -6.44 6.31
CA GLY A 80 15.41 -7.14 7.07
C GLY A 80 14.08 -7.30 6.33
N ASP A 81 13.88 -6.68 5.16
CA ASP A 81 12.67 -6.78 4.34
C ASP A 81 12.98 -7.07 2.87
N VAL A 82 12.21 -8.00 2.27
CA VAL A 82 12.42 -8.41 0.86
C VAL A 82 12.01 -7.29 -0.09
N ALA A 83 10.90 -6.59 0.19
CA ALA A 83 10.42 -5.53 -0.68
C ALA A 83 11.41 -4.36 -0.73
N GLU A 84 11.99 -4.01 0.41
CA GLU A 84 13.03 -3.00 0.52
C GLU A 84 14.36 -3.42 -0.10
N THR A 85 14.77 -4.68 0.10
CA THR A 85 15.96 -5.24 -0.56
C THR A 85 15.86 -5.10 -2.09
N ILE A 86 14.72 -5.46 -2.67
CA ILE A 86 14.49 -5.34 -4.11
C ILE A 86 14.53 -3.87 -4.55
N ALA A 87 13.83 -2.98 -3.83
CA ALA A 87 13.77 -1.57 -4.17
C ALA A 87 15.14 -0.88 -4.10
N LEU A 88 16.04 -1.33 -3.21
CA LEU A 88 17.41 -0.82 -3.09
C LEU A 88 18.37 -1.39 -4.13
N LEU A 89 18.21 -2.66 -4.52
CA LEU A 89 19.15 -3.36 -5.39
C LEU A 89 18.83 -3.29 -6.88
N ILE A 90 17.57 -2.99 -7.24
CA ILE A 90 17.23 -2.73 -8.64
C ILE A 90 17.74 -1.35 -9.04
N GLU A 91 18.47 -1.29 -10.15
CA GLU A 91 18.78 -0.04 -10.82
C GLU A 91 17.52 0.46 -11.56
N PRO A 92 16.97 1.63 -11.19
CA PRO A 92 15.81 2.18 -11.87
C PRO A 92 16.19 2.58 -13.30
N GLY A 93 15.35 2.19 -14.27
CA GLY A 93 15.44 2.63 -15.65
C GLY A 93 14.76 3.99 -15.86
N ALA A 94 14.24 4.20 -17.08
CA ALA A 94 13.41 5.37 -17.35
C ALA A 94 12.10 5.28 -16.56
N ILE A 95 11.89 6.24 -15.66
CA ILE A 95 10.69 6.32 -14.81
C ILE A 95 9.46 6.57 -15.68
N ASP A 96 8.44 5.73 -15.52
CA ASP A 96 7.15 5.88 -16.18
C ASP A 96 6.25 6.81 -15.36
N GLY A 97 6.14 8.06 -15.81
CA GLY A 97 5.27 9.05 -15.19
C GLY A 97 3.80 8.64 -15.16
N ALA A 98 3.31 7.93 -16.17
CA ALA A 98 1.93 7.49 -16.23
C ALA A 98 1.63 6.42 -15.17
N ALA A 99 2.57 5.51 -14.93
CA ALA A 99 2.47 4.52 -13.86
C ALA A 99 2.41 5.18 -12.46
N LEU A 100 3.11 6.31 -12.28
CA LEU A 100 3.08 7.08 -11.03
C LEU A 100 1.78 7.84 -10.78
N ASP A 101 1.10 8.24 -11.85
CA ASP A 101 -0.16 8.99 -11.79
C ASP A 101 -1.37 8.06 -11.53
N LEU A 102 -1.22 6.75 -11.69
CA LEU A 102 -2.27 5.78 -11.31
C LEU A 102 -2.61 5.89 -9.82
N SER A 103 -3.90 5.79 -9.50
CA SER A 103 -4.44 5.82 -8.13
C SER A 103 -3.99 4.60 -7.32
N LEU A 104 -4.12 4.64 -5.99
CA LEU A 104 -3.81 3.46 -5.15
C LEU A 104 -4.75 2.29 -5.50
N ALA A 105 -6.04 2.58 -5.64
CA ALA A 105 -7.06 1.60 -5.96
C ALA A 105 -6.80 0.94 -7.31
N THR A 106 -6.50 1.70 -8.37
CA THR A 106 -6.18 1.17 -9.70
C THR A 106 -4.93 0.29 -9.67
N TRP A 107 -3.89 0.67 -8.90
CA TRP A 107 -2.72 -0.20 -8.71
C TRP A 107 -3.10 -1.53 -8.07
N ILE A 108 -3.93 -1.51 -7.03
CA ILE A 108 -4.31 -2.73 -6.32
C ILE A 108 -5.25 -3.58 -7.16
N GLU A 109 -6.32 -3.02 -7.70
CA GLU A 109 -7.42 -3.73 -8.33
C GLU A 109 -7.13 -4.13 -9.79
N GLU A 110 -6.47 -3.26 -10.55
CA GLU A 110 -6.27 -3.45 -11.99
C GLU A 110 -4.86 -3.93 -12.35
N ARG A 111 -3.86 -3.70 -11.49
CA ARG A 111 -2.47 -4.13 -11.76
C ARG A 111 -2.06 -5.32 -10.92
N ILE A 112 -2.21 -5.22 -9.59
CA ILE A 112 -1.66 -6.20 -8.65
C ILE A 112 -2.60 -7.41 -8.50
N ALA A 113 -3.88 -7.20 -8.20
CA ALA A 113 -4.83 -8.28 -7.94
C ALA A 113 -4.99 -9.30 -9.10
N PRO A 114 -5.02 -8.88 -10.40
CA PRO A 114 -5.16 -9.80 -11.52
C PRO A 114 -4.01 -10.80 -11.64
N LEU A 115 -2.79 -10.42 -11.22
CA LEU A 115 -1.61 -11.29 -11.26
C LEU A 115 -1.79 -12.57 -10.45
N ARG A 116 -2.72 -12.63 -9.49
CA ARG A 116 -3.03 -13.84 -8.74
C ARG A 116 -3.37 -15.04 -9.63
N ASN A 117 -4.06 -14.77 -10.73
CA ASN A 117 -4.54 -15.80 -11.66
C ASN A 117 -3.71 -15.87 -12.94
N ALA A 118 -2.68 -15.02 -13.06
CA ALA A 118 -1.77 -15.01 -14.19
C ALA A 118 -0.72 -16.12 -14.08
N GLU A 119 -0.19 -16.55 -15.21
CA GLU A 119 0.95 -17.46 -15.25
C GLU A 119 2.20 -16.81 -14.67
N GLU A 120 3.10 -17.60 -14.10
CA GLU A 120 4.34 -17.09 -13.47
C GLU A 120 5.17 -16.21 -14.43
N LYS A 121 5.19 -16.56 -15.72
CA LYS A 121 5.87 -15.76 -16.75
C LYS A 121 5.27 -14.35 -16.87
N GLU A 122 3.94 -14.24 -16.90
CA GLU A 122 3.24 -12.95 -16.99
C GLU A 122 3.40 -12.14 -15.69
N GLN A 123 3.40 -12.82 -14.54
CA GLN A 123 3.71 -12.18 -13.26
C GLN A 123 5.13 -11.58 -13.28
N ARG A 124 6.14 -12.37 -13.68
CA ARG A 124 7.54 -11.92 -13.78
C ARG A 124 7.66 -10.73 -14.72
N GLU A 125 7.13 -10.83 -15.93
CA GLU A 125 7.19 -9.75 -16.93
C GLU A 125 6.58 -8.44 -16.41
N SER A 126 5.43 -8.52 -15.74
CA SER A 126 4.75 -7.35 -15.16
C SER A 126 5.56 -6.74 -14.01
N VAL A 127 6.03 -7.56 -13.07
CA VAL A 127 6.75 -7.11 -11.87
C VAL A 127 8.11 -6.50 -12.24
N VAL A 128 8.87 -7.16 -13.13
CA VAL A 128 10.16 -6.64 -13.59
C VAL A 128 9.99 -5.32 -14.35
N ARG A 129 8.92 -5.18 -15.15
CA ARG A 129 8.60 -3.90 -15.80
C ARG A 129 8.41 -2.80 -14.77
N TRP A 130 7.64 -3.06 -13.70
CA TRP A 130 7.42 -2.08 -12.64
C TRP A 130 8.69 -1.71 -11.89
N TRP A 131 9.54 -2.68 -11.56
CA TRP A 131 10.84 -2.42 -10.91
C TRP A 131 11.71 -1.45 -11.71
N ARG A 132 11.72 -1.58 -13.04
CA ARG A 132 12.50 -0.71 -13.93
C ARG A 132 11.87 0.66 -14.16
N SER A 133 10.57 0.82 -13.91
CA SER A 133 9.82 2.01 -14.28
C SER A 133 9.29 2.82 -13.09
N LEU A 134 9.47 2.34 -11.86
CA LEU A 134 9.02 3.00 -10.64
C LEU A 134 10.21 3.58 -9.85
N PRO A 135 10.03 4.72 -9.16
CA PRO A 135 10.97 5.17 -8.15
C PRO A 135 11.06 4.16 -7.00
N TYR A 136 12.11 4.32 -6.18
CA TYR A 136 12.35 3.54 -4.97
C TYR A 136 11.09 3.27 -4.14
N ARG A 137 10.36 4.33 -3.80
CA ARG A 137 9.20 4.25 -2.90
C ARG A 137 8.06 3.43 -3.48
N GLU A 138 7.65 3.72 -4.71
CA GLU A 138 6.54 3.00 -5.33
C GLU A 138 6.94 1.55 -5.63
N CYS A 139 8.20 1.28 -5.97
CA CYS A 139 8.74 -0.08 -6.09
C CYS A 139 8.63 -0.85 -4.76
N LEU A 140 9.06 -0.23 -3.64
CA LEU A 140 8.91 -0.76 -2.29
C LEU A 140 7.45 -1.11 -1.98
N LEU A 141 6.53 -0.17 -2.21
CA LEU A 141 5.11 -0.35 -1.92
C LEU A 141 4.49 -1.49 -2.74
N VAL A 142 4.75 -1.52 -4.04
CA VAL A 142 4.26 -2.60 -4.92
C VAL A 142 4.77 -3.96 -4.43
N ASN A 143 6.05 -4.07 -4.07
CA ASN A 143 6.61 -5.32 -3.55
C ASN A 143 6.00 -5.73 -2.20
N LYS A 144 5.72 -4.78 -1.29
CA LYS A 144 5.01 -5.06 -0.02
C LYS A 144 3.58 -5.55 -0.27
N LEU A 145 2.90 -5.02 -1.27
CA LEU A 145 1.55 -5.45 -1.66
C LEU A 145 1.56 -6.84 -2.29
N LEU A 146 2.50 -7.12 -3.21
CA LEU A 146 2.64 -8.43 -3.87
C LEU A 146 2.91 -9.57 -2.89
N THR A 147 3.75 -9.32 -1.89
CA THR A 147 4.13 -10.31 -0.88
C THR A 147 3.13 -10.43 0.27
N GLY A 148 2.19 -9.47 0.38
CA GLY A 148 1.26 -9.37 1.51
C GLY A 148 1.95 -9.01 2.83
N THR A 149 3.16 -8.47 2.78
CA THR A 149 3.96 -8.09 3.96
C THR A 149 3.84 -6.62 4.32
N PHE A 150 2.93 -5.88 3.69
CA PHE A 150 2.67 -4.49 4.05
C PHE A 150 2.40 -4.36 5.56
N ARG A 151 3.28 -3.62 6.23
CA ARG A 151 3.26 -3.37 7.67
C ARG A 151 3.52 -1.88 7.88
N LEU A 152 2.46 -1.13 8.10
CA LEU A 152 2.47 0.24 8.58
C LEU A 152 1.19 0.42 9.40
N GLU A 153 1.18 -0.21 10.57
CA GLU A 153 0.00 -0.26 11.42
C GLU A 153 -0.13 1.04 12.18
N VAL A 154 -1.21 1.77 11.90
CA VAL A 154 -1.55 2.98 12.63
C VAL A 154 -2.47 2.59 13.79
N PRO A 155 -2.24 3.05 15.03
CA PRO A 155 -3.12 2.75 16.15
C PRO A 155 -4.58 3.07 15.81
N GLY A 156 -5.50 2.13 16.09
CA GLY A 156 -6.90 2.25 15.67
C GLY A 156 -7.60 3.52 16.18
N PHE A 157 -7.25 3.98 17.39
CA PHE A 157 -7.77 5.24 17.93
C PHE A 157 -7.33 6.46 17.09
N LEU A 158 -6.11 6.42 16.55
CA LEU A 158 -5.54 7.50 15.76
C LEU A 158 -6.18 7.54 14.37
N LEU A 159 -6.38 6.39 13.73
CA LEU A 159 -7.17 6.28 12.50
C LEU A 159 -8.60 6.80 12.69
N THR A 160 -9.26 6.39 13.76
CA THR A 160 -10.64 6.82 14.05
C THR A 160 -10.73 8.34 14.23
N ARG A 161 -9.79 8.95 14.96
CA ARG A 161 -9.73 10.41 15.15
C ARG A 161 -9.43 11.14 13.83
N ALA A 162 -8.52 10.61 13.02
CA ALA A 162 -8.18 11.22 11.74
C ALA A 162 -9.37 11.17 10.75
N LEU A 163 -10.07 10.04 10.68
CA LEU A 163 -11.28 9.89 9.87
C LEU A 163 -12.41 10.80 10.34
N ALA A 164 -12.64 10.88 11.66
CA ALA A 164 -13.64 11.78 12.23
C ALA A 164 -13.37 13.24 11.82
N ARG A 165 -12.10 13.66 11.87
CA ARG A 165 -11.68 14.99 11.45
C ARG A 165 -11.80 15.21 9.94
N ALA A 166 -11.48 14.20 9.13
CA ALA A 166 -11.49 14.30 7.67
C ALA A 166 -12.91 14.28 7.08
N LEU A 167 -13.82 13.53 7.70
CA LEU A 167 -15.17 13.30 7.20
C LEU A 167 -16.24 14.13 7.92
N ASP A 168 -15.86 14.86 8.97
CA ASP A 168 -16.78 15.59 9.85
C ASP A 168 -17.87 14.68 10.46
N VAL A 169 -17.45 13.49 10.93
CA VAL A 169 -18.32 12.48 11.54
C VAL A 169 -17.82 12.20 12.97
N PRO A 170 -18.70 12.04 13.97
CA PRO A 170 -18.29 11.71 15.34
C PRO A 170 -17.40 10.45 15.41
N SER A 171 -16.32 10.50 16.20
CA SER A 171 -15.38 9.37 16.34
C SER A 171 -16.04 8.08 16.82
N THR A 172 -17.09 8.17 17.65
CA THR A 172 -17.86 7.03 18.13
C THR A 172 -18.60 6.31 16.99
N GLU A 173 -19.10 7.07 16.02
CA GLU A 173 -19.82 6.53 14.88
C GLU A 173 -18.86 5.90 13.86
N ILE A 174 -17.71 6.55 13.60
CA ILE A 174 -16.62 5.95 12.81
C ILE A 174 -16.18 4.63 13.45
N ALA A 175 -15.89 4.61 14.76
CA ALA A 175 -15.47 3.39 15.45
C ALA A 175 -16.51 2.27 15.32
N CYS A 176 -17.80 2.58 15.46
CA CYS A 176 -18.89 1.63 15.29
C CYS A 176 -18.92 1.03 13.87
N ARG A 177 -18.81 1.87 12.83
CA ARG A 177 -18.79 1.44 11.42
C ARG A 177 -17.55 0.62 11.07
N LEU A 178 -16.40 0.87 11.70
CA LEU A 178 -15.18 0.09 11.50
C LEU A 178 -15.15 -1.23 12.25
N ALA A 179 -16.03 -1.43 13.23
CA ALA A 179 -16.10 -2.64 14.04
C ALA A 179 -16.70 -3.84 13.29
N THR A 180 -17.48 -3.60 12.24
CA THR A 180 -18.02 -4.66 11.38
C THR A 180 -16.96 -5.16 10.39
N ASP A 181 -17.13 -6.36 9.82
CA ASP A 181 -16.29 -6.75 8.70
C ASP A 181 -16.63 -5.93 7.45
N TRP A 182 -15.61 -5.57 6.67
CA TRP A 182 -15.75 -4.71 5.50
C TRP A 182 -14.62 -4.97 4.51
N GLN A 183 -14.93 -4.71 3.24
CA GLN A 183 -13.96 -4.72 2.15
C GLN A 183 -13.78 -3.30 1.63
N PRO A 184 -12.57 -2.93 1.17
CA PRO A 184 -12.33 -1.61 0.61
C PRO A 184 -13.13 -1.46 -0.68
N SER A 185 -14.00 -0.45 -0.70
CA SER A 185 -14.76 -0.06 -1.89
C SER A 185 -15.18 1.40 -1.78
N GLU A 186 -15.54 2.01 -2.91
CA GLU A 186 -16.15 3.35 -2.91
C GLU A 186 -17.42 3.38 -2.07
N THR A 187 -18.27 2.36 -2.21
CA THR A 187 -19.52 2.23 -1.44
C THR A 187 -19.29 2.16 0.06
N PHE A 188 -18.27 1.43 0.51
CA PHE A 188 -17.88 1.39 1.92
C PHE A 188 -17.44 2.78 2.40
N TRP A 189 -16.65 3.50 1.60
CA TRP A 189 -16.19 4.83 1.95
C TRP A 189 -17.33 5.86 2.01
N GLU A 190 -18.28 5.78 1.08
CA GLU A 190 -19.49 6.61 1.10
C GLU A 190 -20.35 6.32 2.33
N ASN A 191 -20.51 5.04 2.70
CA ASN A 191 -21.18 4.66 3.95
C ASN A 191 -20.43 5.13 5.20
N LEU A 192 -19.11 5.30 5.12
CA LEU A 192 -18.29 5.88 6.20
C LEU A 192 -18.43 7.41 6.29
N ARG A 193 -18.73 8.09 5.17
CA ARG A 193 -19.04 9.53 5.13
C ARG A 193 -20.48 9.83 5.54
N GLY A 194 -21.43 9.06 5.02
CA GLY A 194 -22.86 9.29 5.20
C GLY A 194 -23.40 8.63 6.47
N GLY A 195 -23.74 9.43 7.48
CA GLY A 195 -24.61 9.00 8.55
C GLY A 195 -26.08 9.04 8.13
N GLY A 196 -26.66 7.86 7.87
CA GLY A 196 -28.07 7.61 8.05
C GLY A 196 -28.94 7.58 6.79
N ARG A 197 -29.10 6.39 6.20
CA ARG A 197 -30.39 5.85 5.73
C ARG A 197 -30.34 4.32 5.76
N SER A 198 -30.18 3.74 6.95
CA SER A 198 -30.61 2.37 7.20
C SER A 198 -32.14 2.41 7.34
N GLY A 199 -32.84 2.10 6.25
CA GLY A 199 -34.26 1.79 6.32
C GLY A 199 -34.44 0.56 7.22
N TRP A 200 -35.20 0.74 8.28
CA TRP A 200 -35.93 -0.33 8.96
C TRP A 200 -37.26 -0.52 8.24
#